data_AF-A0A925IJY9-F1
#
_entry.id   AF-A0A925IJY9-F1
#
_cell.length_a   1.000
_cell.length_b   1.000
_cell.length_c   1.000
_cell.angle_alpha   90.00
_cell.angle_beta   90.00
_cell.angle_gamma   90.00
#
_symmetry.space_group_name_H-M   'P 1'
#
loop_
_entity.id
_entity.type
_entity.pdbx_description
1 polymer ?
#
loop_
_entity_poly.entity_id
_entity_poly.type
_entity_poly.pdbx_seq_one_letter_code
_entity_poly.pdbx_strand_id
1 'polypeptide(L)' 'MKKWARVLSFTIIFLLFSFHFSSAQCSICTKTTQQLGEKPAKGMNSGILYLAFAPFAIVGYIGCRWWSTHKQD' A
#
# COMPACT_ATOMS: atom_id res chain seq x y z
N MET A 1 -18.79 24.10 0.61
CA MET A 1 -17.41 23.58 0.47
C MET A 1 -16.72 23.30 1.81
N LYS A 2 -16.73 24.23 2.80
CA LYS A 2 -16.07 24.02 4.11
C LYS A 2 -16.55 22.81 4.92
N LYS A 3 -17.82 22.38 4.76
CA LYS A 3 -18.37 21.18 5.43
C LYS A 3 -17.74 19.89 4.89
N TRP A 4 -17.64 19.79 3.56
CA TRP A 4 -16.99 18.68 2.87
C TRP A 4 -15.48 18.64 3.14
N ALA A 5 -14.82 19.79 3.14
CA ALA A 5 -13.40 19.87 3.50
C ALA A 5 -13.13 19.39 4.94
N ARG A 6 -14.03 19.70 5.88
CA ARG A 6 -13.94 19.21 7.26
C ARG A 6 -14.18 17.71 7.38
N VAL A 7 -15.18 17.18 6.67
CA VAL A 7 -15.43 15.73 6.62
C VAL A 7 -14.22 14.99 6.03
N LEU A 8 -13.71 15.47 4.90
CA LEU A 8 -12.55 14.87 4.23
C LEU A 8 -11.29 14.90 5.13
N SER A 9 -11.05 16.02 5.81
CA SER A 9 -9.96 16.17 6.79
C SER A 9 -10.10 15.17 7.95
N PHE A 10 -11.30 15.03 8.53
CA PHE A 10 -11.56 14.06 9.59
C PHE A 10 -11.34 12.62 9.13
N THR A 11 -11.80 12.27 7.92
CA THR A 11 -11.61 10.94 7.33
C THR A 11 -10.13 10.62 7.11
N ILE A 12 -9.34 11.58 6.62
CA ILE A 12 -7.90 11.40 6.42
C ILE A 12 -7.19 11.19 7.75
N ILE A 13 -7.48 11.99 8.77
CA ILE A 13 -6.89 11.84 10.11
C ILE A 13 -7.23 10.47 10.70
N PHE A 14 -8.49 10.03 10.58
CA PHE A 14 -8.92 8.72 11.04
C PHE A 14 -8.19 7.55 10.33
N LEU A 15 -8.00 7.66 9.01
CA LEU A 15 -7.25 6.67 8.23
C LEU A 15 -5.79 6.58 8.65
N LEU A 16 -5.14 7.71 8.95
CA LEU A 16 -3.75 7.75 9.41
C LEU A 16 -3.57 7.08 10.78
N PHE A 17 -4.54 7.23 11.70
CA PHE A 17 -4.50 6.59 13.02
C PHE A 17 -4.83 5.08 12.97
N SER A 18 -5.57 4.63 11.97
CA SER A 18 -6.02 3.22 11.85
C SER A 18 -4.93 2.24 11.38
N PHE A 19 -3.76 2.75 10.99
CA PHE A 19 -2.69 1.93 10.38
C PHE A 19 -1.99 0.99 11.38
N HIS A 20 -2.08 1.26 12.68
CA HIS A 20 -1.25 0.62 13.71
C HIS A 20 -1.69 -0.79 14.13
N PHE A 21 -2.83 -1.28 13.64
CA PHE A 21 -3.46 -2.55 14.06
C PHE A 21 -3.79 -3.50 12.88
N SER A 22 -2.95 -3.51 11.84
CA SER A 22 -3.21 -4.38 10.68
C SER A 22 -2.76 -5.82 10.95
N SER A 23 -3.70 -6.67 11.40
CA SER A 23 -3.60 -8.13 11.20
C SER A 23 -3.94 -8.46 9.74
N ALA A 24 -3.36 -9.53 9.18
CA ALA A 24 -3.62 -9.93 7.80
C ALA A 24 -5.14 -10.09 7.55
N GLN A 25 -5.73 -9.16 6.79
CA GLN A 25 -7.18 -9.09 6.56
C GLN A 25 -7.68 -10.09 5.51
N CYS A 26 -6.80 -10.65 4.69
CA CYS A 26 -7.17 -11.63 3.68
C CYS A 26 -7.18 -13.05 4.26
N SER A 27 -8.37 -13.66 4.29
CA SER A 27 -8.57 -15.04 4.77
C SER A 27 -7.75 -16.08 4.00
N ILE A 28 -7.49 -15.84 2.70
CA ILE A 28 -6.63 -16.69 1.87
C ILE A 28 -5.18 -16.61 2.34
N CYS A 29 -4.68 -15.41 2.61
CA CYS A 29 -3.30 -15.21 3.05
C CYS A 29 -3.05 -15.94 4.37
N THR A 30 -3.96 -15.85 5.34
CA THR A 30 -3.85 -16.56 6.62
C THR A 30 -3.78 -18.08 6.44
N LYS A 31 -4.60 -18.66 5.56
CA LYS A 31 -4.60 -20.10 5.28
C LYS A 31 -3.30 -20.55 4.61
N THR A 32 -2.80 -19.79 3.64
CA THR A 32 -1.52 -20.09 2.99
C THR A 32 -0.35 -19.99 3.98
N THR A 33 -0.34 -18.98 4.85
CA THR A 33 0.69 -18.81 5.90
C THR A 33 0.76 -20.01 6.85
N GLN A 34 -0.39 -20.61 7.19
CA GLN A 34 -0.45 -21.81 8.05
C GLN A 34 0.18 -23.04 7.38
N GLN A 35 0.24 -23.09 6.05
CA GLN A 35 0.84 -24.21 5.30
C GLN A 35 2.34 -24.02 5.03
N LEU A 36 2.88 -22.81 5.22
CA LEU A 36 4.23 -22.45 4.79
C LEU A 36 5.33 -22.77 5.81
N GLY A 37 5.02 -23.13 7.05
CA GLY A 37 6.02 -23.31 8.11
C GLY A 37 6.56 -21.96 8.65
N GLU A 38 7.21 -21.98 9.82
CA GLU A 38 7.44 -20.75 10.62
C GLU A 38 8.24 -19.66 9.88
N LYS A 39 9.30 -20.06 9.18
CA LYS A 39 10.27 -19.15 8.57
C LYS A 39 9.66 -18.30 7.43
N PRO A 40 9.04 -18.88 6.39
CA PRO A 40 8.35 -18.11 5.35
C PRO A 40 7.02 -17.50 5.84
N ALA A 41 6.34 -18.10 6.83
CA ALA A 41 5.12 -17.55 7.38
C ALA A 41 5.30 -16.13 7.96
N LYS A 42 6.45 -15.88 8.60
CA LYS A 42 6.78 -14.59 9.21
C LYS A 42 6.96 -13.44 8.20
N GLY A 43 7.31 -13.76 6.94
CA GLY A 43 7.59 -12.77 5.88
C GLY A 43 6.43 -12.50 4.92
N MET A 44 5.30 -13.22 5.04
CA MET A 44 4.24 -13.24 4.03
C MET A 44 3.59 -11.85 3.81
N ASN A 45 3.25 -11.13 4.88
CA ASN A 45 2.61 -9.81 4.77
C ASN A 45 3.52 -8.78 4.06
N SER A 46 4.81 -8.82 4.37
CA SER A 46 5.80 -7.96 3.70
C SER A 46 5.90 -8.27 2.21
N GLY A 47 5.81 -9.55 1.84
CA GLY A 47 5.77 -9.97 0.43
C GLY A 47 4.54 -9.45 -0.32
N ILE A 48 3.35 -9.51 0.29
CA ILE A 48 2.11 -8.97 -0.30
C ILE A 48 2.22 -7.47 -0.52
N LEU A 49 2.67 -6.72 0.50
CA LEU A 49 2.85 -5.27 0.39
C LEU A 49 3.89 -4.92 -0.69
N TYR A 50 4.99 -5.66 -0.76
CA TYR A 50 6.00 -5.49 -1.80
C TYR A 50 5.40 -5.67 -3.20
N LEU A 51 4.70 -6.78 -3.43
CA LEU A 51 4.08 -7.08 -4.73
C LEU A 51 2.98 -6.08 -5.11
N ALA A 52 2.22 -5.59 -4.13
CA ALA A 52 1.18 -4.59 -4.36
C ALA A 52 1.77 -3.20 -4.68
N PHE A 53 2.85 -2.80 -4.01
CA PHE A 53 3.47 -1.49 -4.19
C PHE A 53 4.36 -1.40 -5.43
N ALA A 54 5.08 -2.48 -5.75
CA ALA A 54 6.00 -2.55 -6.88
C ALA A 54 5.44 -2.01 -8.21
N PRO A 55 4.25 -2.42 -8.71
CA PRO A 55 3.74 -1.94 -10.00
C PRO A 55 3.51 -0.42 -10.01
N PHE A 56 3.01 0.14 -8.91
CA PHE A 56 2.81 1.60 -8.81
C PHE A 56 4.13 2.35 -8.75
N ALA A 57 5.12 1.83 -8.02
CA ALA A 57 6.45 2.42 -7.96
C ALA A 57 7.14 2.43 -9.32
N ILE A 58 7.06 1.31 -10.06
CA ILE A 58 7.63 1.17 -11.41
C ILE A 58 6.97 2.16 -12.37
N VAL A 59 5.64 2.17 -12.45
CA VAL A 59 4.90 3.09 -13.34
C VAL A 59 5.16 4.54 -12.97
N GLY A 60 5.17 4.88 -11.68
CA GLY A 60 5.47 6.22 -11.19
C GLY A 60 6.89 6.67 -11.57
N TYR A 61 7.89 5.80 -11.42
CA TYR A 61 9.26 6.11 -11.82
C TYR A 61 9.38 6.35 -13.32
N ILE A 62 8.80 5.48 -14.14
CA ILE A 62 8.81 5.62 -15.61
C ILE A 62 8.12 6.93 -16.03
N GLY A 63 6.94 7.22 -15.48
CA GLY A 63 6.20 8.45 -15.75
C GLY A 63 6.99 9.72 -15.37
N CYS A 64 7.59 9.74 -14.18
CA CYS A 64 8.42 10.87 -13.73
C CYS A 64 9.63 11.10 -14.63
N ARG A 65 10.30 10.01 -15.07
CA ARG A 65 11.44 10.09 -15.98
C ARG A 65 11.01 10.59 -17.36
N TRP A 66 9.91 10.06 -17.89
CA TRP A 66 9.37 10.48 -19.19
C TRP A 66 9.01 11.97 -19.21
N TRP A 67 8.31 12.45 -18.18
CA TRP A 67 7.94 13.86 -18.03
C TRP A 67 9.18 14.77 -17.94
N SER A 68 10.22 14.33 -17.26
CA SER A 68 11.47 15.11 -17.14
C SER A 68 12.19 15.24 -18.48
N THR A 69 12.16 14.21 -19.31
CA THR A 69 12.72 14.25 -20.67
C THR A 69 11.92 15.16 -21.61
N HIS A 70 10.59 15.17 -21.54
CA HIS A 70 9.74 15.98 -22.43
C HIS A 70 9.56 17.44 -21.97
N LYS A 71 10.15 17.80 -20.83
CA LYS A 71 10.26 19.20 -20.37
C LYS A 71 11.50 19.91 -20.92
N GLN A 72 12.41 19.18 -21.56
CA GLN A 72 13.64 19.69 -22.16
C GLN A 72 13.52 19.91 -23.67
N ASP A 73 12.37 19.54 -24.26
CA ASP A 73 11.90 19.97 -25.58
C ASP A 73 10.97 21.18 -25.43
#